data_AF-A0A251TMX3-F1
#
_entry.id   AF-A0A251TMX3-F1
#
_cell.length_a   1.000
_cell.length_b   1.000
_cell.length_c   1.000
_cell.angle_alpha   90.00
_cell.angle_beta   90.00
_cell.angle_gamma   90.00
#
_symmetry.space_group_name_H-M   'P 1'
#
loop_
_entity.id
_entity.type
_entity.pdbx_description
1 polymer ?
#
loop_
_entity_poly.entity_id
_entity_poly.type
_entity_poly.pdbx_seq_one_letter_code
_entity_poly.pdbx_strand_id
1 'polypeptide(L)'
;MAFISSSTSSPIHYTYDVFLSFRGEDTRNSFTNHLYEALHQAGFNTFRDDVEIQYGPDLKLEFERSIRKSRASIIVFSKNFANSSWFLDELCLILKLRREDSHFVLPVFYSVDPSDIKNQRGSFAIKAIKGAEGSRWAEDNMNRWKAALIEVANMAGAVYSGAVYSGYDATFVAHIVHIIHGALDSKSSSFDSGIKAIKNL
;
A
#
# COMPACT_ATOMS: atom_id res chain seq x y z
N MET A 1 -9.51 30.07 34.99
CA MET A 1 -9.33 30.10 33.53
C MET A 1 -8.45 28.92 33.17
N ALA A 2 -9.02 27.85 32.59
CA ALA A 2 -8.27 26.64 32.24
C ALA A 2 -7.55 26.87 30.91
N PHE A 3 -6.25 26.54 30.88
CA PHE A 3 -5.46 26.57 29.65
C PHE A 3 -5.93 25.45 28.73
N ILE A 4 -6.42 25.81 27.54
CA ILE A 4 -6.67 24.86 26.46
C ILE A 4 -5.30 24.45 25.93
N SER A 5 -4.83 23.26 26.28
CA SER A 5 -3.67 22.67 25.63
C SER A 5 -4.02 22.39 24.17
N SER A 6 -3.56 23.25 23.25
CA SER A 6 -3.58 22.95 21.83
C SER A 6 -2.55 21.85 21.57
N SER A 7 -3.00 20.63 21.33
CA SER A 7 -2.16 19.57 20.75
C SER A 7 -1.84 19.96 19.30
N THR A 8 -0.74 20.69 19.12
CA THR A 8 -0.17 20.88 17.79
C THR A 8 0.35 19.52 17.32
N SER A 9 -0.38 18.88 16.42
CA SER A 9 0.10 17.74 15.64
C SER A 9 1.43 18.14 15.01
N SER A 10 2.53 17.53 15.42
CA SER A 10 3.82 17.70 14.76
C SER A 10 3.65 17.40 13.26
N PRO A 11 4.23 18.20 12.35
CA PRO A 11 4.12 17.92 10.93
C PRO A 11 4.61 16.50 10.65
N ILE A 12 3.78 15.70 9.96
CA ILE A 12 4.16 14.34 9.57
C ILE A 12 5.36 14.47 8.63
N HIS A 13 6.55 14.12 9.13
CA HIS A 13 7.77 14.08 8.33
C HIS A 13 7.78 12.79 7.51
N TYR A 14 7.24 12.87 6.30
CA TYR A 14 7.39 11.80 5.32
C TYR A 14 8.86 11.62 4.96
N THR A 15 9.31 10.37 4.97
CA THR A 15 10.64 9.97 4.51
C THR A 15 10.57 9.48 3.07
N TYR A 16 9.47 8.83 2.69
CA TYR A 16 9.26 8.27 1.37
C TYR A 16 8.04 8.90 0.69
N ASP A 17 8.08 8.98 -0.62
CA ASP A 17 6.91 9.33 -1.41
C ASP A 17 5.97 8.13 -1.54
N VAL A 18 6.54 6.94 -1.77
CA VAL A 18 5.79 5.72 -2.06
C VAL A 18 6.31 4.55 -1.22
N PHE A 19 5.39 3.81 -0.60
CA PHE A 19 5.60 2.46 -0.10
C PHE A 19 5.11 1.46 -1.14
N LEU A 20 5.99 0.60 -1.65
CA LEU A 20 5.65 -0.41 -2.66
C LEU A 20 5.54 -1.79 -2.01
N SER A 21 4.31 -2.25 -1.75
CA SER A 21 3.98 -3.56 -1.19
C SER A 21 3.73 -4.57 -2.32
N PHE A 22 4.37 -5.73 -2.25
CA PHE A 22 4.25 -6.77 -3.28
C PHE A 22 4.68 -8.13 -2.75
N ARG A 23 4.16 -9.21 -3.34
CA ARG A 23 4.69 -10.54 -3.08
C ARG A 23 5.97 -10.75 -3.89
N GLY A 24 7.10 -10.73 -3.20
CA GLY A 24 8.41 -10.95 -3.81
C GLY A 24 8.48 -12.15 -4.75
N GLU A 25 7.91 -13.28 -4.31
CA GLU A 25 7.99 -14.57 -5.01
C GLU A 25 7.33 -14.53 -6.38
N ASP A 26 6.34 -13.65 -6.54
CA ASP A 26 5.55 -13.56 -7.76
C ASP A 26 6.14 -12.54 -8.74
N THR A 27 6.59 -11.38 -8.24
CA THR A 27 6.81 -10.20 -9.10
C THR A 27 8.13 -9.47 -8.89
N ARG A 28 9.00 -9.87 -7.95
CA ARG A 28 10.23 -9.12 -7.63
C ARG A 28 11.08 -8.85 -8.85
N ASN A 29 11.55 -9.90 -9.50
CA ASN A 29 12.52 -9.81 -10.59
C ASN A 29 11.86 -9.56 -11.97
N SER A 30 10.59 -9.17 -11.98
CA SER A 30 9.80 -8.92 -13.18
C SER A 30 9.08 -7.58 -13.06
N PHE A 31 7.75 -7.60 -12.97
CA PHE A 31 6.91 -6.40 -12.97
C PHE A 31 7.29 -5.40 -11.87
N THR A 32 7.52 -5.85 -10.64
CA THR A 32 7.80 -4.95 -9.52
C THR A 32 9.17 -4.28 -9.66
N ASN A 33 10.19 -4.96 -10.18
CA ASN A 33 11.49 -4.30 -10.42
C ASN A 33 11.35 -3.17 -11.44
N HIS A 34 10.66 -3.41 -12.55
CA HIS A 34 10.41 -2.37 -13.55
C HIS A 34 9.59 -1.20 -13.00
N LEU A 35 8.57 -1.48 -12.18
CA LEU A 35 7.78 -0.45 -11.52
C LEU A 35 8.64 0.39 -10.55
N TYR A 36 9.47 -0.27 -9.75
CA TYR A 36 10.38 0.40 -8.82
C TYR A 36 11.37 1.30 -9.55
N GLU A 37 12.01 0.79 -10.61
CA GLU A 37 12.95 1.57 -11.43
C GLU A 37 12.25 2.78 -12.08
N ALA A 38 11.04 2.60 -12.61
CA ALA A 38 10.29 3.69 -13.23
C ALA A 38 9.88 4.78 -12.20
N LEU A 39 9.46 4.39 -11.00
CA LEU A 39 9.18 5.34 -9.91
C LEU A 39 10.44 6.12 -9.52
N HIS A 40 11.58 5.43 -9.44
CA HIS A 40 12.85 6.06 -9.12
C HIS A 40 13.31 7.03 -10.23
N GLN A 41 13.20 6.63 -11.50
CA GLN A 41 13.50 7.48 -12.66
C GLN A 41 12.58 8.72 -12.73
N ALA A 42 11.34 8.59 -12.26
CA ALA A 42 10.40 9.70 -12.12
C ALA A 42 10.69 10.60 -10.89
N GLY A 43 11.70 10.27 -10.08
CA GLY A 43 12.14 11.07 -8.94
C GLY A 43 11.47 10.75 -7.61
N PHE A 44 10.65 9.70 -7.53
CA PHE A 44 10.00 9.31 -6.27
C PHE A 44 10.96 8.56 -5.35
N ASN A 45 11.07 9.02 -4.09
CA ASN A 45 11.75 8.25 -3.06
C ASN A 45 10.85 7.08 -2.63
N THR A 46 11.13 5.88 -3.14
CA THR A 46 10.27 4.71 -2.95
C THR A 46 10.89 3.70 -1.99
N PHE A 47 10.16 3.34 -0.93
CA PHE A 47 10.48 2.18 -0.11
C PHE A 47 9.97 0.91 -0.79
N ARG A 48 10.87 -0.02 -1.10
CA ARG A 48 10.53 -1.30 -1.73
C ARG A 48 10.46 -2.40 -0.68
N ASP A 49 9.28 -2.98 -0.51
CA ASP A 49 9.00 -4.00 0.49
C ASP A 49 9.56 -5.38 0.11
N ASP A 50 10.88 -5.53 0.19
CA ASP A 50 11.63 -6.67 -0.32
C ASP A 50 11.70 -7.85 0.70
N VAL A 51 10.54 -8.32 1.17
CA VAL A 51 10.48 -9.12 2.41
C VAL A 51 10.59 -10.64 2.24
N GLU A 52 11.38 -11.12 1.29
CA GLU A 52 11.32 -12.55 1.00
C GLU A 52 11.87 -13.50 2.07
N ILE A 53 12.73 -13.06 3.00
CA ILE A 53 13.63 -14.05 3.65
C ILE A 53 13.56 -14.14 5.18
N GLN A 54 13.12 -13.15 5.97
CA GLN A 54 13.08 -13.34 7.44
C GLN A 54 12.23 -12.27 8.13
N TYR A 55 10.97 -12.55 8.46
CA TYR A 55 10.20 -11.67 9.35
C TYR A 55 10.58 -11.97 10.81
N GLY A 56 11.53 -11.21 11.34
CA GLY A 56 11.69 -11.00 12.79
C GLY A 56 10.79 -9.86 13.30
N PRO A 57 10.54 -9.77 14.62
CA PRO A 57 9.75 -8.68 15.23
C PRO A 57 10.26 -7.28 14.88
N ASP A 58 11.58 -7.11 14.73
CA ASP A 58 12.21 -5.82 14.45
C ASP A 58 11.89 -5.32 13.04
N LEU A 59 11.84 -6.22 12.05
CA LEU A 59 11.51 -5.89 10.67
C LEU A 59 10.05 -5.45 10.53
N LYS A 60 9.13 -6.07 11.29
CA LYS A 60 7.72 -5.62 11.34
C LYS A 60 7.63 -4.14 11.73
N LEU A 61 8.35 -3.74 12.78
CA LEU A 61 8.35 -2.35 13.24
C LEU A 61 8.93 -1.41 12.19
N GLU A 62 9.94 -1.85 11.45
CA GLU A 62 10.50 -1.08 10.34
C GLU A 62 9.48 -0.89 9.21
N PHE A 63 8.76 -1.94 8.81
CA PHE A 63 7.71 -1.86 7.78
C PHE A 63 6.54 -0.98 8.21
N GLU A 64 6.04 -1.13 9.43
CA GLU A 64 4.99 -0.25 9.93
C GLU A 64 5.44 1.22 9.96
N ARG A 65 6.70 1.48 10.29
CA ARG A 65 7.29 2.82 10.25
C ARG A 65 7.43 3.34 8.83
N SER A 66 7.89 2.54 7.88
CA SER A 66 8.07 2.96 6.50
C SER A 66 6.73 3.24 5.82
N ILE A 67 5.70 2.43 6.09
CA ILE A 67 4.32 2.71 5.67
C ILE A 67 3.85 4.07 6.22
N ARG A 68 3.98 4.31 7.53
CA ARG A 68 3.58 5.59 8.16
C ARG A 68 4.38 6.81 7.69
N LYS A 69 5.62 6.59 7.27
CA LYS A 69 6.52 7.62 6.73
C LYS A 69 6.42 7.76 5.21
N SER A 70 5.46 7.09 4.57
CA SER A 70 5.21 7.21 3.13
C SER A 70 3.98 8.07 2.87
N ARG A 71 3.96 8.81 1.76
CA ARG A 71 2.81 9.65 1.36
C ARG A 71 1.73 8.86 0.63
N ALA A 72 2.14 7.79 -0.03
CA ALA A 72 1.30 6.88 -0.77
C ALA A 72 1.75 5.42 -0.58
N SER A 73 0.83 4.48 -0.80
CA SER A 73 1.13 3.06 -0.94
C SER A 73 0.63 2.54 -2.28
N ILE A 74 1.49 1.80 -2.99
CA ILE A 74 1.11 0.93 -4.11
C ILE A 74 1.07 -0.49 -3.58
N ILE A 75 -0.04 -1.19 -3.79
CA ILE A 75 -0.21 -2.58 -3.37
C ILE A 75 -0.36 -3.44 -4.61
N VAL A 76 0.66 -4.22 -4.94
CA VAL A 76 0.66 -5.14 -6.08
C VAL A 76 0.06 -6.47 -5.63
N PHE A 77 -1.23 -6.66 -5.92
CA PHE A 77 -1.91 -7.93 -5.74
C PHE A 77 -1.51 -8.88 -6.87
N SER A 78 -0.83 -9.96 -6.48
CA SER A 78 -0.44 -11.07 -7.33
C SER A 78 -0.99 -12.38 -6.75
N LYS A 79 -0.81 -13.49 -7.47
CA LYS A 79 -1.42 -14.78 -7.16
C LYS A 79 -1.26 -15.18 -5.68
N ASN A 80 -0.08 -15.06 -5.09
CA ASN A 80 0.23 -15.56 -3.75
C ASN A 80 0.23 -14.47 -2.66
N PHE A 81 -0.32 -13.28 -2.93
CA PHE A 81 -0.28 -12.15 -2.00
C PHE A 81 -0.91 -12.48 -0.63
N ALA A 82 -2.08 -13.12 -0.61
CA ALA A 82 -2.82 -13.39 0.63
C ALA A 82 -2.33 -14.61 1.42
N ASN A 83 -1.27 -15.29 0.99
CA ASN A 83 -0.74 -16.48 1.67
C ASN A 83 0.06 -16.15 2.94
N SER A 84 0.32 -14.86 3.20
CA SER A 84 1.07 -14.39 4.37
C SER A 84 0.21 -13.44 5.20
N SER A 85 0.02 -13.80 6.47
CA SER A 85 -0.66 -12.96 7.45
C SER A 85 0.03 -11.61 7.68
N TRP A 86 1.31 -11.47 7.33
CA TRP A 86 2.03 -10.19 7.39
C TRP A 86 1.53 -9.20 6.36
N PHE A 87 1.42 -9.61 5.09
CA PHE A 87 0.85 -8.77 4.03
C PHE A 87 -0.60 -8.36 4.33
N LEU A 88 -1.37 -9.23 4.96
CA LEU A 88 -2.73 -8.92 5.38
C LEU A 88 -2.77 -7.88 6.53
N ASP A 89 -1.81 -7.93 7.46
CA ASP A 89 -1.67 -6.92 8.51
C ASP A 89 -1.20 -5.56 7.95
N GLU A 90 -0.25 -5.57 7.03
CA GLU A 90 0.21 -4.38 6.31
C GLU A 90 -0.94 -3.72 5.54
N LEU A 91 -1.73 -4.51 4.81
CA LEU A 91 -2.94 -4.03 4.13
C LEU A 91 -3.90 -3.35 5.11
N CYS A 92 -4.14 -3.95 6.27
CA CYS A 92 -4.99 -3.31 7.29
C CYS A 92 -4.42 -1.99 7.80
N LEU A 93 -3.10 -1.90 8.00
CA LEU A 93 -2.44 -0.65 8.42
C LEU A 93 -2.55 0.42 7.34
N ILE A 94 -2.26 0.08 6.08
CA ILE A 94 -2.36 0.99 4.95
C ILE A 94 -3.77 1.56 4.82
N LEU A 95 -4.81 0.70 4.90
CA LEU A 95 -6.21 1.15 4.83
C LEU A 95 -6.61 1.98 6.06
N LYS A 96 -6.03 1.71 7.23
CA LYS A 96 -6.22 2.57 8.40
C LYS A 96 -5.67 3.98 8.15
N LEU A 97 -4.43 4.10 7.69
CA LEU A 97 -3.81 5.39 7.38
C LEU A 97 -4.52 6.12 6.24
N ARG A 98 -5.08 5.39 5.28
CA ARG A 98 -5.94 5.98 4.23
C ARG A 98 -7.13 6.72 4.82
N ARG A 99 -7.77 6.13 5.85
CA ARG A 99 -8.94 6.72 6.51
C ARG A 99 -8.58 7.87 7.44
N GLU A 100 -7.42 7.79 8.09
CA GLU A 100 -7.07 8.69 9.21
C GLU A 100 -6.10 9.81 8.81
N ASP A 101 -5.13 9.55 7.91
CA ASP A 101 -3.96 10.41 7.71
C ASP A 101 -3.78 10.88 6.25
N SER A 102 -4.87 10.93 5.48
CA SER A 102 -4.83 11.29 4.06
C SER A 102 -3.83 10.45 3.25
N HIS A 103 -3.54 9.21 3.62
CA HIS A 103 -2.61 8.35 2.90
C HIS A 103 -3.19 7.92 1.55
N PHE A 104 -2.49 8.14 0.43
CA PHE A 104 -3.00 7.67 -0.87
C PHE A 104 -2.75 6.17 -1.03
N VAL A 105 -3.70 5.44 -1.59
CA VAL A 105 -3.56 3.98 -1.80
C VAL A 105 -3.98 3.65 -3.22
N LEU A 106 -3.09 3.00 -3.95
CA LEU A 106 -3.32 2.48 -5.29
C LEU A 106 -3.20 0.95 -5.29
N PRO A 107 -4.33 0.22 -5.37
CA PRO A 107 -4.29 -1.20 -5.65
C PRO A 107 -3.94 -1.43 -7.12
N VAL A 108 -2.96 -2.31 -7.36
CA VAL A 108 -2.54 -2.79 -8.67
C VAL A 108 -2.86 -4.28 -8.72
N PHE A 109 -3.74 -4.68 -9.64
CA PHE A 109 -4.19 -6.06 -9.81
C PHE A 109 -3.38 -6.69 -10.94
N TYR A 110 -2.32 -7.41 -10.58
CA TYR A 110 -1.37 -7.98 -11.53
C TYR A 110 -1.66 -9.46 -11.79
N SER A 111 -2.23 -9.75 -12.97
CA SER A 111 -2.62 -11.11 -13.38
C SER A 111 -3.58 -11.80 -12.39
N VAL A 112 -4.44 -11.01 -11.73
CA VAL A 112 -5.48 -11.47 -10.82
C VAL A 112 -6.78 -10.72 -11.08
N ASP A 113 -7.92 -11.37 -10.87
CA ASP A 113 -9.22 -10.73 -10.95
C ASP A 113 -9.55 -10.05 -9.62
N PRO A 114 -9.84 -8.72 -9.59
CA PRO A 114 -10.30 -8.04 -8.38
C PRO A 114 -11.50 -8.72 -7.69
N SER A 115 -12.34 -9.41 -8.45
CA SER A 115 -13.49 -10.15 -7.93
C SER A 115 -13.08 -11.37 -7.09
N ASP A 116 -11.94 -12.00 -7.38
CA ASP A 116 -11.40 -13.09 -6.56
C ASP A 116 -10.88 -12.56 -5.21
N ILE A 117 -10.31 -11.35 -5.20
CA ILE A 117 -9.88 -10.67 -3.98
C ILE A 117 -11.11 -10.27 -3.16
N LYS A 118 -12.09 -9.64 -3.79
CA LYS A 118 -13.34 -9.18 -3.15
C LYS A 118 -14.14 -10.31 -2.55
N ASN A 119 -14.18 -11.47 -3.21
CA ASN A 119 -14.96 -12.63 -2.76
C ASN A 119 -14.11 -13.70 -2.05
N GLN A 120 -12.81 -13.42 -1.82
CA GLN A 120 -11.84 -14.34 -1.21
C GLN A 120 -11.87 -15.74 -1.86
N ARG A 121 -11.74 -15.77 -3.18
CA ARG A 121 -11.70 -16.97 -4.01
C ARG A 121 -10.27 -17.35 -4.40
N GLY A 122 -10.09 -18.59 -4.83
CA GLY A 122 -8.80 -19.09 -5.27
C GLY A 122 -7.72 -18.90 -4.21
N SER A 123 -6.62 -18.26 -4.59
CA SER A 123 -5.47 -17.98 -3.73
C SER A 123 -5.69 -16.83 -2.73
N PHE A 124 -6.83 -16.13 -2.80
CA PHE A 124 -7.23 -15.11 -1.82
C PHE A 124 -8.14 -15.66 -0.71
N ALA A 125 -8.37 -16.98 -0.70
CA ALA A 125 -9.24 -17.61 0.28
C ALA A 125 -8.64 -17.59 1.70
N ILE A 126 -9.28 -16.84 2.60
CA ILE A 126 -8.94 -16.83 4.04
C ILE A 126 -9.84 -17.84 4.76
N LYS A 127 -9.25 -18.93 5.24
CA LYS A 127 -9.96 -20.02 5.92
C LYS A 127 -9.34 -20.32 7.28
N ALA A 128 -10.20 -20.67 8.24
CA ALA A 128 -9.76 -21.17 9.53
C ALA A 128 -9.01 -22.49 9.36
N ILE A 129 -7.87 -22.62 10.02
CA ILE A 129 -7.16 -23.90 10.12
C ILE A 129 -7.62 -24.57 11.40
N LYS A 130 -8.27 -25.74 11.29
CA LYS A 130 -8.68 -26.53 12.47
C LYS A 130 -7.46 -26.83 13.34
N GLY A 131 -7.57 -26.58 14.65
CA GLY A 131 -6.49 -26.80 15.60
C GLY A 131 -5.47 -25.65 15.71
N ALA A 132 -5.71 -24.51 15.06
CA ALA A 132 -4.83 -23.34 15.12
C ALA A 132 -5.25 -22.33 16.21
N GLU A 133 -5.77 -22.82 17.34
CA GLU A 133 -6.12 -22.01 18.51
C GLU A 133 -4.86 -21.28 19.02
N GLY A 134 -4.95 -19.95 19.20
CA GLY A 134 -3.81 -19.10 19.52
C GLY A 134 -2.90 -18.74 18.34
N SER A 135 -3.20 -19.18 17.11
CA SER A 135 -2.48 -18.74 15.91
C SER A 135 -2.95 -17.37 15.42
N ARG A 136 -2.18 -16.78 14.50
CA ARG A 136 -2.58 -15.53 13.81
C ARG A 136 -3.86 -15.68 12.99
N TRP A 137 -4.22 -16.90 12.60
CA TRP A 137 -5.44 -17.21 11.84
C TRP A 137 -6.68 -17.39 12.73
N ALA A 138 -6.65 -16.85 13.95
CA ALA A 138 -7.83 -16.69 14.79
C ALA A 138 -8.92 -15.86 14.10
N GLU A 139 -10.17 -16.08 14.50
CA GLU A 139 -11.36 -15.54 13.86
C GLU A 139 -11.34 -14.01 13.70
N ASP A 140 -10.96 -13.29 14.75
CA ASP A 140 -10.91 -11.82 14.74
C ASP A 140 -9.94 -11.28 13.67
N ASN A 141 -8.76 -11.89 13.55
CA ASN A 141 -7.78 -11.50 12.53
C ASN A 141 -8.30 -11.81 11.13
N MET A 142 -8.88 -13.00 10.93
CA MET A 142 -9.44 -13.38 9.63
C MET A 142 -10.57 -12.43 9.21
N ASN A 143 -11.45 -12.04 10.13
CA ASN A 143 -12.53 -11.11 9.84
C ASN A 143 -12.00 -9.73 9.45
N ARG A 144 -10.98 -9.24 10.17
CA ARG A 144 -10.30 -7.98 9.83
C ARG A 144 -9.62 -8.03 8.47
N TRP A 145 -8.94 -9.13 8.14
CA TRP A 145 -8.27 -9.31 6.85
C TRP A 145 -9.25 -9.44 5.70
N LYS A 146 -10.35 -10.19 5.87
CA LYS A 146 -11.43 -10.28 4.87
C LYS A 146 -12.03 -8.90 4.59
N ALA A 147 -12.33 -8.14 5.63
CA ALA A 147 -12.85 -6.78 5.48
C ALA A 147 -11.87 -5.87 4.70
N ALA A 148 -10.57 -5.97 4.98
CA ALA A 148 -9.54 -5.22 4.28
C ALA A 148 -9.44 -5.59 2.79
N LEU A 149 -9.48 -6.89 2.46
CA LEU A 149 -9.50 -7.37 1.07
C LEU A 149 -10.76 -6.92 0.31
N ILE A 150 -11.92 -6.93 0.97
CA ILE A 150 -13.16 -6.42 0.40
C ILE A 150 -13.04 -4.91 0.13
N GLU A 151 -12.56 -4.14 1.11
CA GLU A 151 -12.42 -2.69 0.98
C GLU A 151 -11.49 -2.34 -0.19
N VAL A 152 -10.29 -2.90 -0.22
CA VAL A 152 -9.28 -2.57 -1.24
C VAL A 152 -9.72 -3.01 -2.64
N ALA A 153 -10.43 -4.13 -2.78
CA ALA A 153 -10.93 -4.61 -4.07
C ALA A 153 -12.10 -3.77 -4.62
N ASN A 154 -12.77 -2.97 -3.78
CA ASN A 154 -13.79 -2.01 -4.22
C ASN A 154 -13.22 -0.62 -4.52
N MET A 155 -11.92 -0.40 -4.29
CA MET A 155 -11.27 0.86 -4.64
C MET A 155 -10.98 0.93 -6.14
N ALA A 156 -10.94 2.15 -6.68
CA ALA A 156 -10.36 2.39 -7.99
C ALA A 156 -8.88 1.95 -7.98
N GLY A 157 -8.50 1.14 -8.95
CA GLY A 157 -7.16 0.55 -9.05
C GLY A 157 -6.75 0.34 -10.50
N ALA A 158 -5.49 -0.06 -10.69
CA ALA A 158 -4.94 -0.36 -11.99
C ALA A 158 -5.01 -1.88 -12.23
N VAL A 159 -5.75 -2.32 -13.25
CA VAL A 159 -5.89 -3.74 -13.59
C VAL A 159 -4.98 -4.07 -14.77
N TYR A 160 -4.09 -5.04 -14.58
CA TYR A 160 -3.26 -5.56 -15.65
C TYR A 160 -4.05 -6.56 -16.50
N SER A 161 -4.26 -6.23 -17.78
CA SER A 161 -5.07 -7.05 -18.71
C SER A 161 -4.28 -8.05 -19.56
N GLY A 162 -2.97 -8.18 -19.35
CA GLY A 162 -2.15 -9.27 -19.90
C GLY A 162 -2.30 -9.52 -21.39
N ALA A 163 -1.76 -8.63 -22.23
CA ALA A 163 -1.56 -8.93 -23.64
C ALA A 163 -0.08 -9.33 -23.85
N VAL A 164 0.13 -10.37 -24.66
CA VAL A 164 1.33 -11.22 -24.85
C VAL A 164 2.61 -10.49 -25.31
N TYR A 165 2.64 -9.15 -25.32
CA TYR A 165 3.77 -8.36 -25.78
C TYR A 165 4.38 -7.54 -24.63
N SER A 166 5.71 -7.51 -24.55
CA SER A 166 6.51 -6.78 -23.55
C SER A 166 6.21 -5.28 -23.45
N GLY A 167 5.61 -4.68 -24.49
CA GLY A 167 5.19 -3.27 -24.48
C GLY A 167 4.05 -2.96 -23.51
N TYR A 168 3.20 -3.94 -23.16
CA TYR A 168 2.09 -3.72 -22.24
C TYR A 168 2.57 -3.44 -20.81
N ASP A 169 3.60 -4.14 -20.34
CA ASP A 169 4.18 -3.88 -19.01
C ASP A 169 4.72 -2.47 -18.90
N ALA A 170 5.46 -1.99 -19.91
CA ALA A 170 6.00 -0.63 -19.91
C ALA A 170 4.89 0.43 -19.90
N THR A 171 3.85 0.27 -20.73
CA THR A 171 2.70 1.19 -20.74
C THR A 171 1.92 1.17 -19.43
N PHE A 172 1.76 -0.02 -18.82
CA PHE A 172 1.07 -0.17 -17.55
C PHE A 172 1.87 0.44 -16.39
N VAL A 173 3.19 0.24 -16.36
CA VAL A 173 4.09 0.89 -15.41
C VAL A 173 4.03 2.41 -15.56
N ALA A 174 4.13 2.93 -16.78
CA ALA A 174 4.04 4.38 -17.03
C ALA A 174 2.70 4.97 -16.56
N HIS A 175 1.60 4.23 -16.77
CA HIS A 175 0.28 4.62 -16.27
C HIS A 175 0.22 4.67 -14.73
N ILE A 176 0.82 3.70 -14.03
CA ILE A 176 0.90 3.70 -12.56
C ILE A 176 1.70 4.91 -12.06
N VAL A 177 2.86 5.19 -12.66
CA VAL A 177 3.68 6.35 -12.32
C VAL A 177 2.90 7.66 -12.52
N HIS A 178 2.14 7.77 -13.60
CA HIS A 178 1.28 8.93 -13.86
C HIS A 178 0.20 9.13 -12.79
N ILE A 179 -0.47 8.05 -12.35
CA ILE A 179 -1.46 8.11 -11.26
C ILE A 179 -0.81 8.64 -9.97
N ILE A 180 0.39 8.17 -9.65
CA ILE A 180 1.11 8.57 -8.43
C ILE A 180 1.53 10.04 -8.48
N HIS A 181 2.01 10.53 -9.63
CA HIS A 181 2.25 11.96 -9.83
C HIS A 181 1.02 12.80 -9.51
N GLY A 182 -0.11 12.51 -10.17
CA GLY A 182 -1.35 13.26 -9.97
C GLY A 182 -1.80 13.26 -8.50
N ALA A 183 -1.70 12.10 -7.84
CA ALA A 183 -2.11 11.95 -6.44
C ALA A 183 -1.21 12.68 -5.44
N LEU A 184 0.09 12.80 -5.71
CA LEU A 184 1.05 13.46 -4.82
C LEU A 184 1.19 14.97 -5.10
N ASP A 185 0.97 15.41 -6.33
CA ASP A 185 0.97 16.83 -6.71
C ASP A 185 -0.30 17.54 -6.23
N SER A 186 -1.47 16.89 -6.30
CA SER A 186 -2.71 17.48 -5.78
C SER A 186 -2.68 17.74 -4.26
N LYS A 187 -1.81 17.01 -3.54
CA LYS A 187 -1.62 17.16 -2.09
C LYS A 187 -0.58 18.19 -1.71
N SER A 188 0.42 18.45 -2.56
CA SER A 188 1.39 19.52 -2.30
C SER A 188 0.71 20.89 -2.42
N SER A 189 -0.22 21.06 -3.36
CA SER A 189 -1.00 22.30 -3.53
C SER A 189 -1.95 22.61 -2.36
N SER A 190 -2.50 21.59 -1.69
CA SER A 190 -3.33 21.80 -0.49
C SER A 190 -2.52 22.20 0.75
N PHE A 191 -1.24 21.81 0.83
CA PHE A 191 -0.35 22.20 1.92
C PHE A 191 0.19 23.62 1.74
N ASP A 192 0.49 24.04 0.51
CA ASP A 192 1.09 25.36 0.24
C ASP A 192 0.07 26.52 0.40
N SER A 193 -1.22 26.22 0.31
CA SER A 193 -2.31 27.16 0.58
C SER A 193 -2.40 27.58 2.06
N GLY A 194 -1.76 26.86 2.98
CA GLY A 194 -1.72 27.16 4.42
C GLY A 194 -0.58 28.08 4.86
N ILE A 195 0.41 28.37 4.01
CA ILE A 195 1.61 29.15 4.39
C ILE A 195 1.56 30.63 3.94
N LYS A 196 0.59 31.03 3.12
CA LYS A 196 0.49 32.44 2.64
C LYS A 196 -0.17 33.43 3.62
N ALA A 197 -0.46 33.05 4.86
CA ALA A 197 -1.17 33.92 5.81
C ALA A 197 -0.35 34.35 7.04
N ILE A 198 0.98 34.56 6.92
CA ILE A 198 1.72 35.35 7.91
C ILE A 198 2.79 36.17 7.19
N LYS A 199 2.41 37.35 6.69
CA LYS A 199 3.27 38.52 6.50
C LYS A 199 2.38 39.72 6.19
N ASN A 200 2.02 40.44 7.26
CA ASN A 200 1.85 41.89 7.33
C ASN A 200 1.04 42.21 8.58
N LEU A 201 1.74 42.48 9.69
CA LEU A 201 1.48 43.52 10.69
C LEU A 201 2.78 43.71 11.49
#